data_AF-A0A916X2C7-F1
#
_entry.id   AF-A0A916X2C7-F1
#
_cell.length_a   1.000
_cell.length_b   1.000
_cell.length_c   1.000
_cell.angle_alpha   90.00
_cell.angle_beta   90.00
_cell.angle_gamma   90.00
#
_symmetry.space_group_name_H-M   'P 1'
#
loop_
_entity.id
_entity.type
_entity.pdbx_description
1 polymer ?
#
loop_
_entity_poly.entity_id
_entity_poly.type
_entity_poly.pdbx_seq_one_letter_code
_entity_poly.pdbx_strand_id
1 'polypeptide(L)' 'MGNYKRSLVSIDGFFRAIEGYEHVDSELLLDWLHEHFALDLDLVPEFRIALADLQTLMAAEDLAA' A
#
# COMPACT_ATOMS: atom_id res chain seq x y z
N MET A 1 -13.96 10.53 21.40
CA MET A 1 -14.15 10.59 19.93
C MET A 1 -13.39 9.40 19.36
N GLY A 2 -14.08 8.34 18.94
CA GLY A 2 -13.40 7.14 18.45
C GLY A 2 -12.65 7.46 17.16
N ASN A 3 -11.34 7.25 17.13
CA ASN A 3 -10.61 7.19 15.86
C ASN A 3 -11.09 5.93 15.14
N TYR A 4 -12.10 6.07 14.28
CA TYR A 4 -12.48 5.02 13.36
C TYR A 4 -11.33 4.85 12.38
N LYS A 5 -10.37 3.98 12.70
CA LYS A 5 -9.36 3.53 11.75
C LYS A 5 -10.13 3.02 10.52
N ARG A 6 -9.87 3.60 9.35
CA ARG A 6 -10.49 3.10 8.11
C ARG A 6 -10.04 1.65 7.93
N SER A 7 -10.96 0.75 7.62
CA SER A 7 -10.63 -0.64 7.38
C SER A 7 -10.13 -0.83 5.96
N LEU A 8 -9.00 -1.51 5.81
CA LEU A 8 -8.44 -1.93 4.53
C LEU A 8 -8.77 -3.40 4.32
N VAL A 9 -9.91 -3.62 3.66
CA VAL A 9 -10.49 -4.95 3.38
C VAL A 9 -10.57 -5.25 1.88
N SER A 10 -9.93 -4.42 1.04
CA SER A 10 -9.92 -4.60 -0.41
C SER A 10 -8.69 -3.95 -1.04
N ILE A 11 -8.31 -4.46 -2.22
CA ILE A 11 -7.18 -3.95 -3.01
C ILE A 11 -7.41 -2.50 -3.48
N ASP A 12 -8.63 -2.14 -3.87
CA ASP A 12 -8.98 -0.74 -4.22
C ASP A 12 -8.82 0.21 -3.03
N GLY A 13 -9.21 -0.25 -1.84
CA GLY A 13 -9.02 0.51 -0.61
C GLY A 13 -7.54 0.73 -0.32
N PHE A 14 -6.72 -0.31 -0.55
CA PHE A 14 -5.26 -0.25 -0.42
C PHE A 14 -4.66 0.77 -1.39
N PHE A 15 -4.97 0.69 -2.70
CA PHE A 15 -4.47 1.65 -3.68
C PHE A 15 -4.83 3.10 -3.34
N ARG A 16 -6.07 3.35 -2.88
CA ARG A 16 -6.47 4.69 -2.42
C ARG A 16 -5.74 5.14 -1.15
N ALA A 17 -5.33 4.20 -0.29
CA ALA A 17 -4.60 4.54 0.94
C ALA A 17 -3.12 4.85 0.67
N ILE A 18 -2.55 4.29 -0.41
CA ILE A 18 -1.16 4.50 -0.81
C ILE A 18 -0.98 5.52 -1.94
N GLU A 19 -2.07 6.03 -2.51
CA GLU A 19 -2.05 7.05 -3.57
C GLU A 19 -1.20 8.26 -3.14
N GLY A 20 -0.19 8.59 -3.95
CA GLY A 20 0.81 9.63 -3.68
C GLY A 20 2.00 9.20 -2.81
N TYR A 21 2.02 7.97 -2.30
CA TYR A 21 3.11 7.38 -1.52
C TYR A 21 3.77 6.18 -2.21
N GLU A 22 3.54 6.00 -3.52
CA GLU A 22 4.01 4.84 -4.30
C GLU A 22 5.54 4.72 -4.33
N HIS A 23 6.22 5.85 -4.15
CA HIS A 23 7.67 5.98 -4.13
C HIS A 23 8.30 5.64 -2.76
N VAL A 24 7.48 5.49 -1.71
CA VAL A 24 7.95 5.15 -0.37
C VAL A 24 8.32 3.67 -0.34
N ASP A 25 9.33 3.33 0.48
CA ASP A 25 9.74 1.95 0.70
C ASP A 25 8.56 1.06 1.12
N SER A 26 8.50 -0.13 0.51
CA SER A 26 7.39 -1.06 0.67
C SER A 26 7.15 -1.49 2.11
N GLU A 27 8.21 -1.75 2.89
CA GLU A 27 8.08 -2.19 4.28
C GLU A 27 7.61 -1.04 5.17
N LEU A 28 8.15 0.17 4.96
CA LEU A 28 7.72 1.39 5.66
C LEU A 28 6.24 1.71 5.43
N LEU A 29 5.79 1.56 4.18
CA LEU A 29 4.40 1.83 3.82
C LEU A 29 3.45 0.81 4.45
N LEU A 30 3.82 -0.48 4.47
CA LEU A 30 3.03 -1.53 5.11
C LEU A 30 2.96 -1.36 6.63
N ASP A 31 4.07 -1.00 7.28
CA ASP A 31 4.07 -0.69 8.71
C ASP A 31 3.17 0.51 9.02
N TRP A 32 3.27 1.58 8.23
CA TRP A 32 2.39 2.73 8.38
C TRP A 32 0.91 2.37 8.21
N LEU A 33 0.58 1.54 7.22
CA LEU A 33 -0.78 1.06 6.99
C LEU A 33 -1.28 0.19 8.16
N HIS A 34 -0.44 -0.69 8.72
CA HIS A 34 -0.77 -1.46 9.92
C HIS A 34 -1.03 -0.56 11.14
N GLU A 35 -0.28 0.53 11.30
CA GLU A 35 -0.46 1.45 12.43
C GLU A 35 -1.71 2.32 12.30
N HIS A 36 -2.04 2.76 11.08
CA HIS A 36 -3.07 3.78 10.84
C HIS A 36 -4.42 3.20 10.41
N PHE A 37 -4.44 1.99 9.83
CA PHE A 37 -5.64 1.34 9.31
C PHE A 37 -5.91 0.03 10.06
N ALA A 38 -7.15 -0.44 9.99
CA ALA A 38 -7.47 -1.81 10.37
C ALA A 38 -7.23 -2.68 9.13
N LEU A 39 -6.05 -3.28 9.03
CA LEU A 39 -5.68 -4.13 7.90
C LEU A 39 -6.21 -5.54 8.08
N ASP A 40 -6.73 -6.10 6.99
CA ASP A 40 -7.00 -7.53 6.92
C ASP A 40 -5.69 -8.29 6.63
N LEU A 41 -5.27 -9.13 7.59
CA LEU A 41 -4.01 -9.88 7.49
C LEU A 41 -4.03 -10.90 6.35
N ASP A 42 -5.21 -11.37 5.94
CA ASP A 42 -5.37 -12.30 4.82
C ASP A 42 -5.03 -11.63 3.48
N LEU A 43 -5.16 -10.29 3.39
CA LEU A 43 -4.86 -9.50 2.19
C LEU A 43 -3.44 -8.93 2.16
N VAL A 44 -2.69 -9.00 3.27
CA VAL A 44 -1.30 -8.51 3.33
C VAL A 44 -0.42 -9.10 2.23
N PRO A 45 -0.48 -10.41 1.91
CA PRO A 45 0.29 -10.98 0.81
C PRO A 45 -0.07 -10.36 -0.55
N GLU A 46 -1.35 -10.11 -0.80
CA GLU A 46 -1.84 -9.49 -2.04
C GLU A 46 -1.37 -8.04 -2.15
N PHE A 47 -1.41 -7.29 -1.05
CA PHE A 47 -0.90 -5.92 -1.00
C PHE A 47 0.61 -5.86 -1.26
N ARG A 48 1.38 -6.79 -0.70
CA ARG A 48 2.84 -6.91 -0.95
C ARG A 48 3.14 -7.15 -2.43
N ILE A 49 2.41 -8.07 -3.08
CA ILE A 49 2.58 -8.35 -4.51
C ILE A 49 2.23 -7.12 -5.35
N ALA A 50 1.07 -6.51 -5.09
CA ALA A 50 0.62 -5.33 -5.82
C ALA A 50 1.58 -4.14 -5.68
N LEU A 51 2.14 -3.93 -4.49
CA LEU A 51 3.11 -2.86 -4.24
C LEU A 51 4.43 -3.10 -4.96
N ALA A 52 4.93 -4.34 -4.96
CA ALA A 52 6.14 -4.72 -5.68
C ALA A 52 5.98 -4.57 -7.20
N ASP A 53 4.83 -4.98 -7.75
CA ASP A 53 4.51 -4.80 -9.18
C ASP A 53 4.47 -3.31 -9.55
N LEU A 54 3.84 -2.49 -8.71
CA LEU A 54 3.72 -1.05 -8.94
C LEU A 54 5.09 -0.35 -8.90
N GLN A 55 5.93 -0.67 -7.91
CA GLN A 55 7.30 -0.15 -7.83
C GLN A 55 8.17 -0.61 -9.01
N THR A 56 8.00 -1.85 -9.47
CA THR A 56 8.72 -2.37 -10.64
C THR A 56 8.34 -1.61 -11.92
N LEU A 57 7.04 -1.33 -12.11
CA LEU A 57 6.55 -0.53 -13.24
C LEU A 57 7.12 0.89 -13.19
N MET A 58 7.06 1.56 -12.05
CA MET A 58 7.62 2.90 -11.89
C MET A 58 9.13 2.95 -12.14
N ALA A 59 9.87 1.96 -11.64
CA ALA A 59 11.32 1.86 -11.87
C ALA A 59 11.65 1.63 -13.35
N ALA A 60 10.80 0.89 -14.08
CA ALA A 60 10.95 0.67 -15.51
C ALA A 60 10.62 1.95 -16.32
N GLU A 61 9.62 2.72 -15.90
CA GLU A 61 9.26 4.00 -16.54
C GLU A 61 10.36 5.06 -16.32
N ASP A 62 10.95 5.14 -15.13
CA ASP A 62 12.05 6.07 -14.83
C ASP A 62 13.30 5.78 -15.68
N LEU A 63 13.61 4.50 -15.95
CA LEU A 63 14.74 4.11 -16.80
C LEU A 63 14.51 4.41 -18.29
N ALA A 64 13.26 4.57 -18.71
CA ALA A 64 12.88 4.82 -20.10
C ALA A 64 12.78 6.32 -20.46
N ALA A 65 12.84 7.22 -19.46
CA ALA A 65 12.75 8.67 -19.61
C ALA A 65 14.12 9.35 -19.79
#